data_AF-A0AAV8WRP2-F1
#
_entry.id   AF-A0AAV8WRP2-F1
#
_cell.length_a   1.000
_cell.length_b   1.000
_cell.length_c   1.000
_cell.angle_alpha   90.00
_cell.angle_beta   90.00
_cell.angle_gamma   90.00
#
_symmetry.space_group_name_H-M   'P 1'
#
loop_
_entity.id
_entity.type
_entity.pdbx_description
1 polymer ?
#
loop_
_entity_poly.entity_id
_entity_poly.type
_entity_poly.pdbx_seq_one_letter_code
_entity_poly.pdbx_strand_id
1 'polypeptide(L)'
;MDTFFVILYQRMFTVINAQYTFDDKYLECVSEHMAEMKPFGDVPHKLGIQLRRSFVATRTFYKSLIKGADAANSLADLSIDEECYKSITNMRFCGICRAENGGGPCSTYCSNTMENCFRYHAEFSPVWDNFVGKLI
;
A
#
# COMPACT_ATOMS: atom_id res chain seq x y z
N MET A 1 11.06 -20.14 5.92
CA MET A 1 10.23 -20.83 6.94
C MET A 1 10.51 -22.31 6.92
N ASP A 2 10.48 -22.96 5.75
CA ASP A 2 10.73 -24.40 5.65
C ASP A 2 12.15 -24.80 6.10
N THR A 3 13.18 -24.05 5.69
CA THR A 3 14.56 -24.25 6.16
C THR A 3 14.69 -24.14 7.68
N PHE A 4 13.93 -23.24 8.32
CA PHE A 4 13.96 -23.09 9.78
C PHE A 4 13.44 -24.35 10.47
N PHE A 5 12.30 -24.88 10.01
CA PHE A 5 11.73 -26.09 10.60
C PHE A 5 12.53 -27.36 10.27
N VAL A 6 13.19 -27.42 9.11
CA VAL A 6 14.13 -28.50 8.77
C VAL A 6 15.30 -28.52 9.74
N ILE A 7 15.96 -27.38 9.95
CA ILE A 7 17.08 -27.26 10.89
C ILE A 7 16.61 -27.57 12.33
N LEU A 8 15.45 -27.05 12.72
CA LEU A 8 14.87 -27.32 14.04
C LEU A 8 14.59 -28.81 14.23
N TYR A 9 14.05 -29.49 13.22
CA TYR A 9 13.78 -30.92 13.29
C TYR A 9 15.07 -31.72 13.46
N GLN A 10 16.11 -31.44 12.66
CA GLN A 10 17.41 -32.11 12.77
C GLN A 10 18.00 -31.95 14.19
N ARG A 11 17.98 -30.74 14.74
CA ARG A 11 18.48 -30.48 16.11
C ARG A 11 17.65 -31.20 17.17
N MET A 12 16.32 -31.15 17.08
CA MET A 12 15.45 -31.85 18.02
C MET A 12 15.61 -33.36 17.95
N PHE A 13 15.76 -33.91 16.75
CA PHE A 13 15.96 -35.35 16.53
C PHE A 13 17.24 -35.85 17.22
N THR A 14 18.34 -35.08 17.14
CA THR A 14 19.60 -35.43 17.84
C THR A 14 19.45 -35.40 19.36
N VAL A 15 18.65 -34.48 19.91
CA VAL A 15 18.45 -34.37 21.37
C VAL A 15 17.51 -35.46 21.89
N ILE A 16 16.45 -35.78 21.16
CA ILE A 16 15.48 -36.83 21.53
C ILE A 16 16.15 -38.21 21.47
N ASN A 17 17.10 -38.41 20.55
CA ASN A 17 17.81 -39.68 20.36
C ASN A 17 19.28 -39.60 20.80
N ALA A 18 19.55 -38.94 21.93
CA ALA A 18 20.90 -38.67 22.43
C ALA A 18 21.75 -39.93 22.70
N GLN A 19 21.14 -41.11 22.80
CA GLN A 19 21.84 -42.40 22.91
C GLN A 19 22.56 -42.82 21.62
N TYR A 20 22.27 -42.19 20.47
CA TYR A 20 22.88 -42.48 19.18
C TYR A 20 23.69 -41.28 18.67
N THR A 21 24.73 -41.56 17.90
CA THR A 21 25.49 -40.55 17.15
C THR A 21 25.04 -40.57 15.68
N PHE A 22 24.64 -39.43 15.16
CA PHE A 22 24.21 -39.26 13.77
C PHE A 22 25.23 -38.45 13.00
N ASP A 23 25.59 -38.91 11.80
CA ASP A 23 26.39 -38.14 10.85
C ASP A 23 25.51 -37.20 10.02
N ASP A 24 26.14 -36.29 9.26
CA ASP A 24 25.41 -35.31 8.47
C ASP A 24 24.54 -35.96 7.40
N LYS A 25 24.99 -37.07 6.82
CA LYS A 25 24.24 -37.81 5.80
C LYS A 25 22.97 -38.42 6.36
N TYR A 26 23.00 -38.95 7.59
CA TYR A 26 21.80 -39.44 8.25
C TYR A 26 20.83 -38.29 8.57
N LEU A 27 21.32 -37.14 9.03
CA LEU A 27 20.48 -35.98 9.31
C LEU A 27 19.87 -35.36 8.04
N GLU A 28 20.54 -35.47 6.90
CA GLU A 28 19.98 -35.13 5.59
C GLU A 28 18.82 -36.05 5.24
N CYS A 29 18.99 -37.37 5.35
CA CYS A 29 17.91 -38.35 5.19
C CYS A 29 16.71 -38.07 6.13
N VAL A 30 16.98 -37.74 7.40
CA VAL A 30 15.93 -37.33 8.36
C VAL A 30 15.16 -36.10 7.86
N SER A 31 15.86 -35.12 7.27
CA SER A 31 15.21 -33.93 6.72
C SER A 31 14.34 -34.20 5.49
N GLU A 32 14.74 -35.14 4.63
CA GLU A 32 13.97 -35.55 3.45
C GLU A 32 12.61 -36.16 3.84
N HIS A 33 12.57 -36.96 4.92
CA HIS A 33 11.34 -37.57 5.43
C HIS A 33 10.49 -36.66 6.33
N MET A 34 10.91 -35.41 6.58
CA MET A 34 10.19 -34.50 7.47
C MET A 34 8.75 -34.23 6.99
N ALA A 35 8.54 -34.11 5.68
CA ALA A 35 7.24 -33.79 5.10
C ALA A 35 6.19 -34.90 5.33
N GLU A 36 6.64 -36.16 5.33
CA GLU A 36 5.81 -37.33 5.57
C GLU A 36 5.54 -37.51 7.07
N MET A 37 6.60 -37.40 7.88
CA MET A 37 6.54 -37.64 9.33
C MET A 37 5.79 -36.54 10.08
N LYS A 38 5.75 -35.30 9.55
CA LYS A 38 5.12 -34.13 10.16
C LYS A 38 5.39 -34.03 11.68
N PRO A 39 6.66 -33.97 12.11
CA PRO A 39 7.03 -33.99 13.53
C PRO A 39 6.44 -32.82 14.33
N PHE A 40 6.12 -31.71 13.64
CA PHE A 40 5.47 -30.54 14.21
C PHE A 40 3.98 -30.42 13.84
N GLY A 41 3.38 -31.50 13.33
CA GLY A 41 2.01 -31.50 12.82
C GLY A 41 1.79 -30.43 11.75
N ASP A 42 0.73 -29.63 11.92
CA ASP A 42 0.33 -28.56 11.01
C ASP A 42 0.89 -27.18 11.39
N VAL A 43 1.67 -27.08 12.47
CA VAL A 43 2.21 -25.82 13.00
C VAL A 43 3.08 -25.08 11.97
N PRO A 44 4.06 -25.73 11.27
CA PRO A 44 4.88 -25.04 10.28
C PRO A 44 4.06 -24.39 9.17
N HIS A 45 3.03 -25.10 8.71
CA HIS A 45 2.14 -24.63 7.66
C HIS A 45 1.27 -23.45 8.12
N LYS A 46 0.60 -23.58 9.26
CA LYS A 46 -0.24 -22.53 9.83
C LYS A 46 0.56 -21.27 10.15
N LEU A 47 1.71 -21.43 10.80
CA LEU A 47 2.60 -20.31 11.14
C LEU A 47 3.15 -19.64 9.88
N GLY A 48 3.55 -20.44 8.87
CA GLY A 48 4.00 -19.93 7.57
C GLY A 48 2.96 -19.05 6.88
N ILE A 49 1.69 -19.50 6.84
CA ILE A 49 0.60 -18.72 6.26
C ILE A 49 0.34 -17.43 7.04
N GLN A 50 0.26 -17.52 8.37
CA GLN A 50 -0.03 -16.36 9.23
C GLN A 50 1.07 -15.31 9.14
N LEU A 51 2.34 -15.71 9.25
CA LEU A 51 3.46 -14.79 9.12
C LEU A 51 3.50 -14.17 7.72
N ARG A 52 3.35 -14.98 6.67
CA ARG A 52 3.32 -14.44 5.30
C ARG A 52 2.22 -13.40 5.13
N ARG A 53 0.99 -13.69 5.59
CA ARG A 53 -0.13 -12.74 5.52
C ARG A 53 0.16 -11.46 6.29
N SER A 54 0.64 -11.58 7.53
CA SER A 54 0.97 -10.44 8.37
C SER A 54 2.06 -9.57 7.74
N PHE A 55 3.19 -10.16 7.35
CA PHE A 55 4.32 -9.40 6.80
C PHE A 55 4.01 -8.78 5.44
N VAL A 56 3.28 -9.49 4.57
CA VAL A 56 2.87 -8.93 3.28
C VAL A 56 1.90 -7.78 3.50
N ALA A 57 0.89 -7.93 4.36
CA ALA A 57 -0.05 -6.85 4.67
C ALA A 57 0.66 -5.62 5.23
N THR A 58 1.50 -5.78 6.26
CA THR A 58 2.25 -4.67 6.88
C THR A 58 3.20 -3.99 5.88
N ARG A 59 3.96 -4.78 5.11
CA ARG A 59 4.90 -4.24 4.11
C ARG A 59 4.17 -3.48 3.02
N THR A 60 3.08 -4.03 2.51
CA THR A 60 2.26 -3.40 1.47
C THR A 60 1.67 -2.11 2.02
N PHE A 61 1.01 -2.14 3.17
CA PHE A 61 0.44 -0.96 3.83
C PHE A 61 1.46 0.18 3.98
N TYR A 62 2.64 -0.10 4.55
CA TYR A 62 3.70 0.90 4.70
C TYR A 62 4.17 1.48 3.36
N LYS A 63 4.41 0.63 2.36
CA LYS A 63 4.83 1.07 1.02
C LYS A 63 3.74 1.90 0.34
N SER A 64 2.49 1.49 0.48
CA SER A 64 1.32 2.20 -0.03
C SER A 64 1.24 3.61 0.55
N LEU A 65 1.46 3.78 1.86
CA LEU A 65 1.47 5.09 2.51
C LEU A 65 2.59 5.99 1.97
N ILE A 66 3.80 5.46 1.80
CA ILE A 66 4.90 6.23 1.19
C ILE A 66 4.52 6.67 -0.21
N LYS A 67 4.00 5.76 -1.04
CA LYS A 67 3.62 6.08 -2.42
C LYS A 67 2.43 7.04 -2.49
N GLY A 68 1.50 6.95 -1.54
CA GLY A 68 0.41 7.92 -1.37
C GLY A 68 0.94 9.31 -1.03
N ALA A 69 1.92 9.41 -0.12
CA ALA A 69 2.57 10.68 0.20
C ALA A 69 3.33 11.27 -1.00
N ASP A 70 4.08 10.44 -1.74
CA ASP A 70 4.76 10.86 -2.97
C ASP A 70 3.76 11.42 -4.00
N ALA A 71 2.63 10.74 -4.20
CA ALA A 71 1.58 11.16 -5.13
C ALA A 71 0.91 12.48 -4.68
N ALA A 72 0.61 12.64 -3.40
CA ALA A 72 0.03 13.86 -2.84
C ALA A 72 0.98 15.06 -3.01
N ASN A 73 2.28 14.88 -2.74
CA ASN A 73 3.27 15.93 -2.98
C ASN A 73 3.37 16.28 -4.47
N SER A 74 3.39 15.29 -5.35
CA SER A 74 3.44 15.51 -6.81
C SER A 74 2.22 16.27 -7.32
N LEU A 75 1.04 16.02 -6.74
CA LEU A 75 -0.19 16.72 -7.09
C LEU A 75 -0.17 18.18 -6.60
N ALA A 76 0.40 18.43 -5.40
CA ALA A 76 0.53 19.77 -4.83
C ALA A 76 1.49 20.67 -5.63
N ASP A 77 2.48 20.09 -6.31
CA ASP A 77 3.44 20.83 -7.16
C ASP A 77 2.85 21.20 -8.55
N LEU A 78 1.65 20.74 -8.89
CA LEU A 78 1.01 21.08 -10.16
C LEU A 78 0.65 22.57 -10.20
N SER A 79 1.23 23.29 -11.17
CA SER A 79 0.89 24.68 -11.42
C SER A 79 -0.44 24.80 -12.15
N ILE A 80 -1.14 25.89 -11.82
CA ILE A 80 -2.32 26.33 -12.55
C ILE A 80 -1.89 26.93 -13.90
N ASP A 81 -2.59 26.59 -14.98
CA ASP A 81 -2.30 27.10 -16.31
C ASP A 81 -2.83 28.54 -16.53
N GLU A 82 -2.31 29.19 -17.57
CA GLU A 82 -2.69 30.57 -17.91
C GLU A 82 -4.19 30.70 -18.25
N GLU A 83 -4.79 29.65 -18.81
CA GLU A 83 -6.21 29.61 -19.17
C GLU A 83 -7.11 29.64 -17.93
N CYS A 84 -6.74 28.89 -16.89
CA CYS A 84 -7.39 28.97 -15.60
C CYS A 84 -7.22 30.35 -14.95
N TYR A 85 -6.02 30.96 -15.00
CA TYR A 85 -5.83 32.32 -14.48
C TYR A 85 -6.78 33.33 -15.15
N LYS A 86 -6.94 33.25 -16.47
CA LYS A 86 -7.91 34.07 -17.22
C LYS A 86 -9.35 33.79 -16.78
N SER A 87 -9.71 32.52 -16.63
CA SER A 87 -11.05 32.09 -16.23
C SER A 87 -11.42 32.55 -14.82
N ILE A 88 -10.50 32.39 -13.85
CA ILE A 88 -10.67 32.89 -12.47
C ILE A 88 -10.76 34.41 -12.47
N THR A 89 -9.94 35.10 -13.26
CA THR A 89 -9.97 36.57 -13.34
C THR A 89 -11.31 37.06 -13.88
N ASN A 90 -11.79 36.44 -14.95
CA ASN A 90 -13.11 36.73 -15.53
C ASN A 90 -14.23 36.49 -14.51
N MET A 91 -14.16 35.37 -13.80
CA MET A 91 -15.14 35.01 -12.79
C MET A 91 -15.16 35.98 -11.60
N ARG A 92 -13.98 36.41 -11.12
CA ARG A 92 -13.85 37.14 -9.85
C ARG A 92 -13.88 38.66 -10.00
N PHE A 93 -13.31 39.20 -11.09
CA PHE A 93 -13.04 40.63 -11.19
C PHE A 93 -13.81 41.33 -12.32
N CYS A 94 -14.23 40.63 -13.39
CA CYS A 94 -14.85 41.33 -14.52
C CYS A 94 -16.19 42.01 -14.20
N GLY A 95 -16.99 41.47 -13.29
CA GLY A 95 -18.23 42.14 -12.84
C GLY A 95 -17.94 43.50 -12.20
N ILE A 96 -16.86 43.59 -11.41
CA ILE A 96 -16.39 44.85 -10.80
C ILE A 96 -15.97 45.83 -11.90
N CYS A 97 -15.18 45.39 -12.88
CA CYS A 97 -14.74 46.22 -14.00
C CYS A 97 -15.90 46.72 -14.87
N ARG A 98 -17.03 46.01 -14.88
CA ARG A 98 -18.25 46.39 -15.62
C ARG A 98 -19.22 47.24 -14.79
N ALA A 99 -18.84 47.62 -13.56
CA ALA A 99 -19.71 48.32 -12.62
C ALA A 99 -21.02 47.55 -12.30
N GLU A 100 -20.98 46.22 -12.39
CA GLU A 100 -22.06 45.35 -11.91
C GLU A 100 -21.98 45.34 -10.37
N ASN A 101 -22.83 46.13 -9.72
CA ASN A 101 -22.85 46.26 -8.27
C ASN A 101 -23.47 45.02 -7.60
N GLY A 102 -22.61 44.10 -7.13
CA GLY A 102 -22.92 43.10 -6.11
C GLY A 102 -23.24 41.68 -6.60
N GLY A 103 -22.92 40.69 -5.74
CA GLY A 103 -23.36 39.29 -5.85
C GLY A 103 -22.25 38.23 -5.77
N GLY A 104 -21.01 38.57 -6.15
CA GLY A 104 -19.96 37.56 -6.39
C GLY A 104 -20.32 36.63 -7.56
N PRO A 105 -19.43 35.70 -7.95
CA PRO A 105 -19.77 34.73 -8.98
C PRO A 105 -20.87 33.78 -8.50
N CYS A 106 -21.80 33.43 -9.38
CA CYS A 106 -22.81 32.40 -9.12
C CYS A 106 -22.14 31.10 -8.66
N SER A 107 -22.75 30.38 -7.71
CA SER A 107 -22.16 29.15 -7.15
C SER A 107 -21.77 28.13 -8.23
N THR A 108 -22.65 27.85 -9.20
CA THR A 108 -22.37 26.91 -10.29
C THR A 108 -21.25 27.41 -11.21
N TYR A 109 -21.19 28.73 -11.48
CA TYR A 109 -20.10 29.29 -12.28
C TYR A 109 -18.76 29.13 -11.54
N CYS A 110 -18.74 29.39 -10.24
CA CYS A 110 -17.58 29.16 -9.38
C CYS A 110 -17.12 27.71 -9.40
N SER A 111 -18.02 26.76 -9.13
CA SER A 111 -17.69 25.34 -9.11
C SER A 111 -17.15 24.85 -10.45
N ASN A 112 -17.79 25.20 -11.56
CA ASN A 112 -17.35 24.77 -12.90
C ASN A 112 -15.99 25.36 -13.27
N THR A 113 -15.74 26.65 -12.97
CA THR A 113 -14.43 27.27 -13.22
C THR A 113 -13.35 26.60 -12.39
N MET A 114 -13.61 26.32 -11.11
CA MET A 114 -12.65 25.65 -10.23
C MET A 114 -12.40 24.20 -10.66
N GLU A 115 -13.43 23.44 -11.05
CA GLU A 115 -13.28 22.07 -11.52
C GLU A 115 -12.40 22.00 -12.78
N ASN A 116 -12.61 22.93 -13.73
CA ASN A 116 -11.77 23.04 -14.91
C ASN A 116 -10.31 23.40 -14.56
N CYS A 117 -10.12 24.34 -13.64
CA CYS A 117 -8.80 24.75 -13.14
C CYS A 117 -8.03 23.60 -12.46
N PHE A 118 -8.76 22.73 -11.73
CA PHE A 118 -8.20 21.59 -11.01
C PHE A 118 -8.48 20.26 -11.71
N ARG A 119 -8.62 20.25 -13.05
CA ARG A 119 -9.00 19.05 -13.83
C ARG A 119 -8.16 17.82 -13.48
N TYR A 120 -6.84 17.96 -13.36
CA TYR A 120 -5.95 16.85 -13.01
C TYR A 120 -6.22 16.30 -11.60
N HIS A 121 -6.61 17.16 -10.66
CA HIS A 121 -6.98 16.74 -9.31
C HIS A 121 -8.34 16.02 -9.31
N ALA A 122 -9.30 16.55 -10.07
CA ALA A 122 -10.62 15.94 -10.24
C ALA A 122 -10.51 14.54 -10.89
N GLU A 123 -9.66 14.39 -11.90
CA GLU A 123 -9.38 13.10 -12.54
C GLU A 123 -8.70 12.10 -11.59
N PHE A 124 -7.81 12.59 -10.72
CA PHE A 124 -7.12 11.76 -9.73
C PHE A 124 -8.00 11.38 -8.53
N SER A 125 -8.98 12.20 -8.16
CA SER A 125 -9.87 12.01 -7.01
C SER A 125 -10.46 10.59 -6.88
N PRO A 126 -11.08 9.98 -7.91
CA PRO A 126 -11.64 8.63 -7.78
C PRO A 126 -10.58 7.56 -7.53
N VAL A 127 -9.36 7.75 -8.05
CA VAL A 127 -8.22 6.84 -7.81
C VAL A 127 -7.76 6.96 -6.36
N TRP A 128 -7.71 8.19 -5.84
CA TRP A 128 -7.37 8.45 -4.44
C TRP A 128 -8.41 7.88 -3.48
N ASP A 129 -9.71 8.05 -3.78
CA ASP A 129 -10.79 7.49 -2.96
C ASP A 129 -10.73 5.96 -2.93
N ASN A 130 -10.41 5.33 -4.07
CA ASN A 130 -10.17 3.89 -4.11
C ASN A 130 -8.96 3.49 -3.26
N PHE A 131 -7.85 4.22 -3.36
CA PHE A 131 -6.65 3.98 -2.57
C PHE A 131 -6.92 4.06 -1.07
N VAL A 132 -7.59 5.13 -0.60
CA VAL A 132 -7.98 5.30 0.81
C VAL A 132 -8.94 4.20 1.24
N GLY A 133 -9.93 3.86 0.40
CA GLY A 133 -10.88 2.78 0.67
C GLY A 133 -10.26 1.37 0.70
N LYS A 134 -9.04 1.18 0.19
CA LYS A 134 -8.28 -0.08 0.31
C LYS A 134 -7.27 -0.06 1.47
N LEU A 135 -6.98 1.11 2.05
CA LEU A 135 -6.10 1.27 3.20
C LEU A 135 -6.83 1.08 4.53
N ILE A 136 -8.11 1.46 4.58
CA ILE A 136 -9.01 1.30 5.73
C ILE A 136 -9.65 -0.08 5.69
#